data_AF-A0A137P401-F1
#
_entry.id   AF-A0A137P401-F1
#
_cell.length_a   1.000
_cell.length_b   1.000
_cell.length_c   1.000
_cell.angle_alpha   90.00
_cell.angle_beta   90.00
_cell.angle_gamma   90.00
#
_symmetry.space_group_name_H-M   'P 1'
#
loop_
_entity.id
_entity.type
_entity.pdbx_description
1 polymer ?
#
loop_
_entity_poly.entity_id
_entity_poly.type
_entity_poly.pdbx_seq_one_letter_code
_entity_poly.pdbx_strand_id
1 'polypeptide(L)'
;MNCTYSELNLNNQCYTCPPGCKKCTSEAVCLECHSPSLDLTNSNCIQNYRNKCTYESSSRLNITSGYLNPSENCEPCHSSCTSCYGPGIDQCLQCDHLSVLDGTTCVSKSSKEGEGCGAGKFPNFNNMCNPCPSNCVKCTLNSNNYTILN
;
A
#
# COMPACT_ATOMS: atom_id res chain seq x y z
N MET A 1 -23.89 7.39 7.17
CA MET A 1 -22.87 8.36 6.68
C MET A 1 -22.54 7.98 5.23
N ASN A 2 -22.33 8.95 4.34
CA ASN A 2 -22.00 8.66 2.94
C ASN A 2 -20.49 8.84 2.74
N CYS A 3 -19.75 7.75 2.57
CA CYS A 3 -18.35 7.77 2.18
C CYS A 3 -18.24 8.05 0.67
N THR A 4 -17.08 8.52 0.20
CA THR A 4 -16.82 8.71 -1.23
C THR A 4 -16.55 7.38 -1.95
N TYR A 5 -16.56 7.38 -3.28
CA TYR A 5 -16.26 6.16 -4.07
C TYR A 5 -14.81 5.64 -3.93
N SER A 6 -13.93 6.37 -3.24
CA SER A 6 -12.55 5.98 -2.92
C SER A 6 -12.39 5.48 -1.47
N GLU A 7 -13.49 5.33 -0.74
CA GLU A 7 -13.53 4.94 0.67
C GLU A 7 -14.56 3.83 0.90
N LEU A 8 -14.21 2.84 1.72
CA LEU A 8 -15.16 1.85 2.23
C LEU A 8 -15.87 2.39 3.48
N ASN A 9 -17.18 2.13 3.59
CA ASN A 9 -17.93 2.35 4.81
C ASN A 9 -17.88 1.08 5.68
N LEU A 10 -17.28 1.17 6.86
CA LEU A 10 -17.24 0.10 7.85
C LEU A 10 -17.67 0.68 9.19
N ASN A 11 -18.71 0.12 9.80
CA ASN A 11 -19.27 0.57 11.09
C ASN A 11 -19.60 2.08 11.15
N ASN A 12 -20.06 2.67 10.04
CA ASN A 12 -20.35 4.10 9.90
C ASN A 12 -19.11 5.02 10.08
N GLN A 13 -17.92 4.48 9.83
CA GLN A 13 -16.68 5.21 9.59
C GLN A 13 -16.21 4.95 8.14
N CYS A 14 -15.51 5.93 7.56
CA CYS A 14 -14.94 5.82 6.22
C CYS A 14 -13.44 5.49 6.32
N TYR A 15 -12.99 4.49 5.56
CA TYR A 15 -11.58 4.11 5.46
C TYR A 15 -11.15 4.11 3.99
N THR A 16 -9.90 4.44 3.70
CA THR A 16 -9.35 4.40 2.34
C THR A 16 -9.39 2.99 1.76
N CYS A 17 -9.69 2.87 0.46
CA CYS A 17 -9.57 1.59 -0.25
C CYS A 17 -8.15 0.98 -0.17
N PRO A 18 -7.99 -0.33 -0.44
CA PRO A 18 -6.68 -1.00 -0.44
C PRO A 18 -5.65 -0.30 -1.37
N PRO A 19 -4.33 -0.45 -1.13
CA PRO A 19 -3.31 0.20 -1.94
C PRO A 19 -3.46 -0.07 -3.45
N GLY A 20 -3.37 0.98 -4.26
CA GLY A 20 -3.58 0.91 -5.71
C GLY A 20 -5.04 0.80 -6.16
N CYS A 21 -5.99 0.63 -5.25
CA CYS A 21 -7.40 0.52 -5.55
C CYS A 21 -8.10 1.89 -5.57
N LYS A 22 -8.73 2.22 -6.70
CA LYS A 22 -9.45 3.46 -6.95
C LYS A 22 -10.92 3.42 -6.50
N LYS A 23 -11.53 2.23 -6.52
CA LYS A 23 -12.91 1.98 -6.07
C LYS A 23 -13.01 0.61 -5.42
N CYS A 24 -13.61 0.53 -4.23
CA CYS A 24 -13.79 -0.72 -3.50
C CYS A 24 -15.19 -0.83 -2.88
N THR A 25 -15.56 -2.03 -2.42
CA THR A 25 -16.77 -2.28 -1.62
C THR A 25 -16.51 -2.10 -0.12
N SER A 26 -17.57 -2.15 0.70
CA SER A 26 -17.49 -2.18 2.18
C SER A 26 -16.62 -3.32 2.73
N GLU A 27 -16.52 -4.42 1.99
CA GLU A 27 -15.72 -5.62 2.33
C GLU A 27 -14.27 -5.50 1.82
N ALA A 28 -13.83 -4.30 1.44
CA ALA A 28 -12.53 -3.99 0.84
C ALA A 28 -12.22 -4.75 -0.47
N VAL A 29 -13.24 -5.25 -1.17
CA VAL A 29 -13.09 -5.84 -2.52
C VAL A 29 -12.81 -4.73 -3.52
N CYS A 30 -11.66 -4.77 -4.19
CA CYS A 30 -11.35 -3.79 -5.22
C CYS A 30 -12.13 -4.04 -6.53
N LEU A 31 -12.55 -2.95 -7.18
CA LEU A 31 -13.34 -2.94 -8.41
C LEU A 31 -12.63 -2.23 -9.57
N GLU A 32 -11.73 -1.29 -9.29
CA GLU A 32 -11.01 -0.50 -10.29
C GLU A 32 -9.63 -0.10 -9.74
N CYS A 33 -8.56 -0.27 -10.51
CA CYS A 33 -7.20 0.11 -10.11
C CYS A 33 -6.84 1.54 -10.55
N HIS A 34 -5.88 2.17 -9.86
CA HIS A 34 -5.49 3.56 -10.10
C HIS A 34 -4.65 3.79 -11.37
N SER A 35 -3.83 2.83 -11.78
CA SER A 35 -2.88 2.97 -12.90
C SER A 35 -2.96 1.79 -13.87
N PRO A 36 -2.76 2.00 -15.19
CA PRO A 36 -2.66 0.93 -16.19
C PRO A 36 -1.47 -0.03 -15.98
N SER A 37 -0.53 0.28 -15.09
CA SER A 37 0.53 -0.66 -14.67
C SER A 37 0.07 -1.62 -13.55
N LEU A 38 -1.24 -1.68 -13.26
CA LEU A 38 -1.86 -2.59 -12.29
C LEU A 38 -2.98 -3.42 -12.92
N ASP A 39 -2.97 -4.72 -12.65
CA ASP A 39 -4.05 -5.64 -13.01
C ASP A 39 -4.93 -5.93 -11.78
N LEU A 40 -6.26 -5.90 -11.95
CA LEU A 40 -7.21 -6.34 -10.93
C LEU A 40 -7.24 -7.87 -10.89
N THR A 41 -6.64 -8.47 -9.88
CA THR A 41 -6.54 -9.93 -9.69
C THR A 41 -7.02 -10.31 -8.30
N ASN A 42 -7.99 -11.24 -8.20
CA ASN A 42 -8.55 -11.70 -6.91
C ASN A 42 -8.91 -10.54 -5.97
N SER A 43 -9.69 -9.57 -6.48
CA SER A 43 -10.14 -8.39 -5.73
C SER A 43 -9.05 -7.43 -5.24
N ASN A 44 -7.82 -7.55 -5.74
CA ASN A 44 -6.67 -6.71 -5.38
C ASN A 44 -5.95 -6.19 -6.64
N CYS A 45 -5.32 -5.02 -6.54
CA CYS A 45 -4.51 -4.48 -7.63
C CYS A 45 -3.06 -4.96 -7.49
N ILE A 46 -2.57 -5.71 -8.47
CA ILE A 46 -1.20 -6.25 -8.50
C ILE A 46 -0.42 -5.66 -9.68
N GLN A 47 0.91 -5.62 -9.59
CA GLN A 47 1.75 -5.06 -10.65
C GLN A 47 1.59 -5.85 -11.97
N ASN A 48 1.18 -5.16 -13.04
CA ASN A 48 1.17 -5.72 -14.39
C ASN A 48 2.62 -5.76 -14.92
N TYR A 49 3.16 -6.95 -15.16
CA TYR A 49 4.56 -7.12 -15.60
C TYR A 49 4.81 -6.70 -17.06
N ARG A 50 3.79 -6.64 -17.92
CA ARG A 50 3.92 -6.13 -19.30
C ARG A 50 4.00 -4.60 -19.32
N ASN A 51 3.24 -3.97 -18.44
CA ASN A 51 3.11 -2.52 -18.29
C ASN A 51 4.02 -1.97 -17.17
N LYS A 52 5.06 -2.71 -16.77
CA LYS A 52 5.94 -2.33 -15.67
C LYS A 52 6.96 -1.27 -16.13
N CYS A 53 6.96 -0.11 -15.49
CA CYS A 53 7.97 0.93 -15.70
C CYS A 53 9.18 0.70 -14.80
N THR A 54 10.27 0.21 -15.38
CA THR A 54 11.58 0.00 -14.72
C THR A 54 12.70 0.32 -15.70
N TYR A 55 13.95 0.33 -15.22
CA TYR A 55 15.11 0.75 -16.00
C TYR A 55 15.21 0.01 -17.35
N GLU A 56 15.01 -1.30 -17.32
CA GLU A 56 15.01 -2.17 -18.51
C GLU A 56 13.95 -1.76 -19.54
N SER A 57 12.69 -1.61 -19.13
CA SER A 57 11.56 -1.28 -20.01
C SER A 57 11.51 0.20 -20.42
N SER A 58 12.14 1.06 -19.64
CA SER A 58 12.14 2.52 -19.78
C SER A 58 13.55 3.06 -20.00
N SER A 59 14.37 2.35 -20.77
CA SER A 59 15.84 2.56 -20.90
C SER A 59 16.27 3.90 -21.51
N ARG A 60 15.31 4.77 -21.88
CA ARG A 60 15.52 6.18 -22.26
C ARG A 60 15.36 7.19 -21.10
N LEU A 61 14.79 6.76 -19.97
CA LEU A 61 14.34 7.62 -18.87
C LEU A 61 15.04 7.32 -17.52
N ASN A 62 15.87 6.27 -17.44
CA ASN A 62 16.59 5.85 -16.22
C ASN A 62 15.70 5.67 -14.98
N ILE A 63 14.46 5.18 -15.16
CA ILE A 63 13.47 5.03 -14.09
C ILE A 63 13.69 3.70 -13.34
N THR A 64 14.26 3.73 -12.14
CA THR A 64 14.44 2.50 -11.32
C THR A 64 13.10 1.90 -10.88
N SER A 65 12.13 2.75 -10.52
CA SER A 65 10.75 2.37 -10.22
C SER A 65 9.79 3.45 -10.70
N GLY A 66 8.71 3.03 -11.37
CA GLY A 66 7.72 3.92 -11.95
C GLY A 66 6.37 3.26 -12.16
N TYR A 67 5.43 4.06 -12.62
CA TYR A 67 4.06 3.69 -12.93
C TYR A 67 3.70 4.19 -14.34
N LEU A 68 2.65 3.63 -14.95
CA LEU A 68 2.05 4.23 -16.15
C LEU A 68 1.08 5.34 -15.74
N ASN A 69 1.30 6.54 -16.27
CA ASN A 69 0.34 7.64 -16.18
C ASN A 69 -0.89 7.36 -17.08
N PRO A 70 -1.97 8.17 -17.00
CA PRO A 70 -3.15 8.00 -17.86
C PRO A 70 -2.92 8.18 -19.37
N SER A 71 -1.76 8.69 -19.77
CA SER A 71 -1.32 8.85 -21.17
C SER A 71 -0.38 7.72 -21.63
N GLU A 72 -0.27 6.63 -20.85
CA GLU A 72 0.60 5.48 -21.08
C GLU A 72 2.10 5.83 -21.15
N ASN A 73 2.52 6.93 -20.52
CA ASN A 73 3.93 7.24 -20.32
C ASN A 73 4.41 6.72 -18.96
N CYS A 74 5.63 6.18 -18.94
CA CYS A 74 6.30 5.81 -17.70
C CYS A 74 6.80 7.06 -16.97
N GLU A 75 6.33 7.25 -15.74
CA GLU A 75 6.80 8.29 -14.82
C GLU A 75 7.40 7.66 -13.55
N PRO A 76 8.41 8.29 -12.93
CA PRO A 76 9.03 7.77 -11.73
C PRO A 76 8.08 7.83 -10.53
N CYS A 77 8.22 6.84 -9.64
CA CYS A 77 7.59 6.88 -8.33
C CYS A 77 8.20 7.97 -7.43
N HIS A 78 7.51 8.36 -6.36
CA HIS A 78 8.13 9.11 -5.28
C HIS A 78 9.33 8.34 -4.71
N SER A 79 10.39 9.05 -4.30
CA SER A 79 11.67 8.44 -3.88
C SER A 79 11.61 7.56 -2.62
N SER A 80 10.50 7.60 -1.88
CA SER A 80 10.22 6.73 -0.73
C SER A 80 9.61 5.38 -1.11
N CYS A 81 9.11 5.21 -2.34
CA CYS A 81 8.43 3.99 -2.78
C CYS A 81 9.38 3.12 -3.63
N THR A 82 9.32 1.80 -3.45
CA THR A 82 9.93 0.82 -4.39
C THR A 82 8.97 0.38 -5.48
N SER A 83 7.66 0.59 -5.29
CA SER A 83 6.64 0.59 -6.35
C SER A 83 5.46 1.50 -5.97
N CYS A 84 4.73 2.01 -6.96
CA CYS A 84 3.68 3.00 -6.78
C CYS A 84 2.56 2.87 -7.83
N TYR A 85 1.48 3.61 -7.63
CA TYR A 85 0.40 3.82 -8.61
C TYR A 85 0.27 5.29 -9.07
N GLY A 86 1.22 6.14 -8.66
CA GLY A 86 1.28 7.56 -8.98
C GLY A 86 2.54 8.20 -8.37
N PRO A 87 2.80 9.50 -8.63
CA PRO A 87 4.05 10.17 -8.25
C PRO A 87 4.04 10.71 -6.81
N GLY A 88 2.92 10.63 -6.10
CA GLY A 88 2.76 11.11 -4.72
C GLY A 88 3.44 10.22 -3.67
N ILE A 89 3.84 10.83 -2.55
CA ILE A 89 4.40 10.14 -1.37
C ILE A 89 3.38 9.21 -0.68
N ASP A 90 2.10 9.47 -0.93
CA ASP A 90 0.90 8.74 -0.48
C ASP A 90 0.34 7.81 -1.58
N GLN A 91 1.14 7.49 -2.60
CA GLN A 91 0.76 6.63 -3.71
C GLN A 91 1.69 5.40 -3.85
N CYS A 92 2.37 5.03 -2.75
CA CYS A 92 3.20 3.84 -2.69
C CYS A 92 2.35 2.56 -2.63
N LEU A 93 2.87 1.49 -3.25
CA LEU A 93 2.40 0.11 -3.14
C LEU A 93 3.39 -0.75 -2.36
N GLN A 94 4.68 -0.41 -2.42
CA GLN A 94 5.74 -1.10 -1.71
C GLN A 94 6.81 -0.11 -1.30
N CYS A 95 7.43 -0.38 -0.16
CA CYS A 95 8.50 0.42 0.42
C CYS A 95 9.85 -0.28 0.30
N ASP A 96 10.93 0.43 0.61
CA ASP A 96 12.24 -0.20 0.82
C ASP A 96 12.26 -1.11 2.06
N HIS A 97 13.38 -1.77 2.31
CA HIS A 97 13.53 -2.72 3.43
C HIS A 97 13.63 -2.04 4.82
N LEU A 98 13.97 -0.76 4.87
CA LEU A 98 14.09 0.09 6.08
C LEU A 98 12.78 0.84 6.41
N SER A 99 11.80 0.82 5.51
CA SER A 99 10.50 1.47 5.65
C SER A 99 9.36 0.43 5.63
N VAL A 100 8.21 0.74 6.21
CA VAL A 100 6.99 -0.09 6.22
C VAL A 100 5.85 0.70 5.56
N LEU A 101 4.93 0.02 4.87
CA LEU A 101 3.78 0.67 4.25
C LEU A 101 2.66 0.86 5.28
N ASP A 102 2.35 2.11 5.67
CA ASP A 102 1.14 2.43 6.42
C ASP A 102 0.12 3.11 5.50
N GLY A 103 -1.03 2.45 5.29
CA GLY A 103 -1.98 2.78 4.24
C GLY A 103 -1.31 2.72 2.87
N THR A 104 -1.02 3.89 2.30
CA THR A 104 -0.37 4.09 0.99
C THR A 104 0.93 4.91 1.09
N THR A 105 1.43 5.14 2.31
CA THR A 105 2.65 5.90 2.60
C THR A 105 3.75 5.00 3.15
N CYS A 106 5.01 5.30 2.81
CA CYS A 106 6.17 4.61 3.39
C CYS A 106 6.70 5.36 4.61
N VAL A 107 6.73 4.69 5.76
CA VAL A 107 7.20 5.24 7.05
C VAL A 107 8.39 4.45 7.57
N SER A 108 9.42 5.13 8.08
CA SER A 108 10.69 4.49 8.46
C SER A 108 10.55 3.60 9.70
N LYS A 109 11.16 2.41 9.69
CA LYS A 109 11.13 1.43 10.79
C LYS A 109 11.94 1.84 12.02
N SER A 110 12.75 2.88 11.94
CA SER A 110 13.63 3.34 13.02
C SER A 110 12.90 3.94 14.25
N SER A 111 11.56 4.02 14.22
CA SER A 111 10.72 4.36 15.36
C SER A 111 10.35 3.12 16.20
N LYS A 112 11.00 3.01 17.37
CA LYS A 112 10.61 2.12 18.49
C LYS A 112 9.17 2.39 18.94
N GLU A 113 8.34 1.44 19.35
CA GLU A 113 8.39 -0.04 19.31
C GLU A 113 7.10 -0.52 18.62
N GLY A 114 7.23 -1.30 17.54
CA GLY A 114 6.11 -1.68 16.66
C GLY A 114 6.54 -2.61 15.53
N GLU A 115 7.51 -2.26 14.67
CA GLU A 115 8.21 -0.96 14.51
C GLU A 115 7.85 -0.29 13.18
N GLY A 116 7.98 1.04 13.09
CA GLY A 116 7.55 1.84 11.93
C GLY A 116 6.03 2.07 11.84
N CYS A 117 5.23 1.09 12.27
CA CYS A 117 3.78 1.25 12.41
C CYS A 117 3.40 2.04 13.67
N GLY A 118 2.38 2.89 13.57
CA GLY A 118 1.85 3.65 14.72
C GLY A 118 1.22 2.77 15.80
N ALA A 119 0.91 3.37 16.97
CA ALA A 119 0.31 2.67 18.10
C ALA A 119 -0.98 1.92 17.72
N GLY A 120 -1.15 0.70 18.24
CA GLY A 120 -2.26 -0.18 17.88
C GLY A 120 -2.16 -0.80 16.48
N LYS A 121 -1.01 -0.74 15.80
CA LYS A 121 -0.71 -1.44 14.55
C LYS A 121 0.58 -2.27 14.66
N PHE A 122 0.77 -3.20 13.72
CA PHE A 122 1.96 -4.05 13.60
C PHE A 122 2.32 -4.31 12.13
N PRO A 123 3.60 -4.47 11.77
CA PRO A 123 4.01 -4.88 10.44
C PRO A 123 3.65 -6.34 10.17
N ASN A 124 3.00 -6.61 9.04
CA ASN A 124 2.75 -7.95 8.53
C ASN A 124 3.97 -8.49 7.75
N PHE A 125 3.94 -9.77 7.34
CA PHE A 125 5.04 -10.41 6.59
C PHE A 125 5.34 -9.75 5.22
N ASN A 126 4.37 -9.03 4.65
CA ASN A 126 4.54 -8.25 3.41
C ASN A 126 5.02 -6.81 3.67
N ASN A 127 5.44 -6.49 4.90
CA ASN A 127 5.95 -5.18 5.29
C ASN A 127 4.90 -4.05 5.18
N MET A 128 3.65 -4.36 5.55
CA MET A 128 2.55 -3.39 5.65
C MET A 128 1.97 -3.35 7.07
N CYS A 129 1.47 -2.20 7.51
CA CYS A 129 0.89 -2.02 8.84
C CYS A 129 -0.57 -2.50 8.90
N ASN A 130 -0.83 -3.53 9.72
CA ASN A 130 -2.16 -4.03 10.05
C ASN A 130 -2.57 -3.56 11.46
N PRO A 131 -3.87 -3.32 11.74
CA PRO A 131 -4.35 -3.00 13.09
C PRO A 131 -4.26 -4.22 14.02
N CYS A 132 -3.86 -4.01 15.28
CA CYS A 132 -3.90 -5.03 16.32
C CYS A 132 -5.35 -5.48 16.62
N PRO A 133 -5.55 -6.71 17.16
CA PRO A 133 -6.85 -7.14 17.67
C PRO A 133 -7.42 -6.19 18.73
N SER A 134 -8.75 -6.15 18.86
CA SER A 134 -9.45 -5.29 19.82
C SER A 134 -8.90 -5.40 21.24
N ASN A 135 -8.72 -4.26 21.91
CA ASN A 135 -8.12 -4.10 23.25
C ASN A 135 -6.61 -4.38 23.36
N CYS A 136 -5.89 -4.58 22.25
CA CYS A 136 -4.45 -4.78 22.26
C CYS A 136 -3.69 -3.48 21.92
N VAL A 137 -2.84 -3.00 22.84
CA VAL A 137 -2.05 -1.76 22.68
C VAL A 137 -0.74 -2.01 21.92
N LYS A 138 -0.11 -3.16 22.14
CA LYS A 138 1.09 -3.64 21.42
C LYS A 138 0.91 -5.10 21.03
N CYS A 139 1.03 -5.40 19.74
CA CYS A 139 1.03 -6.77 19.22
C CYS A 139 2.21 -6.99 18.26
N THR A 140 2.77 -8.19 18.26
CA THR A 140 3.82 -8.59 17.31
C THR A 140 3.49 -9.94 16.66
N LEU A 141 3.86 -10.10 15.38
CA LEU A 141 3.76 -11.39 14.70
C LEU A 141 4.92 -12.30 15.11
N ASN A 142 4.58 -13.49 15.62
CA ASN A 142 5.51 -14.60 15.80
C ASN A 142 4.89 -15.86 15.17
N SER A 143 5.49 -16.34 14.07
CA SER A 143 5.23 -17.67 13.49
C SER A 143 3.74 -18.07 13.42
N ASN A 144 2.95 -17.27 12.69
CA ASN A 144 1.49 -17.40 12.49
C ASN A 144 0.58 -17.08 13.69
N ASN A 145 1.10 -16.54 14.80
CA ASN A 145 0.31 -16.00 15.91
C ASN A 145 0.70 -14.56 16.25
N TYR A 146 -0.24 -13.85 16.89
CA TYR A 146 0.00 -12.53 17.49
C TYR A 146 0.38 -12.71 18.96
N THR A 147 1.52 -12.15 19.37
CA THR A 147 1.90 -12.05 20.78
C THR A 147 1.35 -10.74 21.32
N ILE A 148 0.47 -10.82 22.33
CA ILE A 148 -0.03 -9.64 23.05
C ILE A 148 1.05 -9.24 24.06
N LEU A 149 1.50 -7.99 23.99
CA LEU A 149 2.37 -7.38 24.99
C LEU A 149 1.52 -6.40 25.82
N ASN A 150 1.41 -6.70 27.12
CA ASN A 150 0.70 -5.88 28.11
C ASN A 150 1.59 -4.71 28.58
#